data_AF-A0A7X3WLG0-F1
#
_entry.id   AF-A0A7X3WLG0-F1
#
_cell.length_a   1.000
_cell.length_b   1.000
_cell.length_c   1.000
_cell.angle_alpha   90.00
_cell.angle_beta   90.00
_cell.angle_gamma   90.00
#
_symmetry.space_group_name_H-M   'P 1'
#
loop_
_entity.id
_entity.type
_entity.pdbx_description
1 polymer ?
#
loop_
_entity_poly.entity_id
_entity_poly.type
_entity_poly.pdbx_seq_one_letter_code
_entity_poly.pdbx_strand_id
1 'polypeptide(L)' 'MRGLVPPDPEGGVSKIQYAVVYVPKRSRKRFAANCVEIKSDAEQAQAAADPSNKKFAAKVVGPSKSSEGQLIYYLLKWL' A
#
# COMPACT_ATOMS: atom_id res chain seq x y z
N MET A 1 6.90 10.79 -31.71
CA MET A 1 7.84 11.16 -30.63
C MET A 1 7.14 10.99 -29.29
N ARG A 2 7.75 10.19 -28.40
CA ARG A 2 7.21 9.77 -27.10
C ARG A 2 6.98 11.03 -26.24
N GLY A 3 5.73 11.29 -25.87
CA GLY A 3 5.38 12.38 -24.96
C GLY A 3 6.15 12.22 -23.65
N LEU A 4 7.11 13.12 -23.44
CA LEU A 4 7.81 13.29 -22.18
C LEU A 4 6.76 13.73 -21.16
N VAL A 5 6.26 12.79 -20.38
CA VAL A 5 5.66 13.10 -19.08
C VAL A 5 6.76 13.77 -18.25
N PRO A 6 6.55 15.01 -17.77
CA PRO A 6 7.50 15.64 -16.87
C PRO A 6 7.66 14.73 -15.63
N PRO A 7 8.88 14.52 -15.13
CA PRO A 7 9.05 13.96 -13.81
C PRO A 7 8.49 14.99 -12.84
N ASP A 8 7.29 14.76 -12.30
CA ASP A 8 6.73 15.55 -11.20
C ASP A 8 7.82 15.75 -10.12
N PRO A 9 8.25 16.99 -9.84
CA PRO A 9 9.19 17.30 -8.77
C PRO A 9 8.46 17.55 -7.44
N GLU A 10 7.25 17.01 -7.27
CA GLU A 10 6.57 17.00 -5.99
C GLU A 10 6.90 15.69 -5.29
N GLY A 11 7.92 15.77 -4.44
CA GLY A 11 8.31 14.76 -3.48
C GLY A 11 7.19 14.46 -2.49
N GLY A 12 6.15 13.78 -2.95
CA GLY A 12 5.26 13.00 -2.12
C GLY A 12 6.05 11.80 -1.60
N VAL A 13 6.96 12.06 -0.65
CA VAL A 13 7.74 11.06 0.08
C VAL A 13 6.75 10.04 0.61
N SER A 14 6.58 8.98 -0.18
CA SER A 14 5.63 7.93 0.14
C SER A 14 6.22 7.30 1.38
N LYS A 15 5.58 7.55 2.53
CA LYS A 15 6.13 7.14 3.81
C LYS A 15 5.98 5.64 3.92
N ILE A 16 7.02 5.02 4.43
CA ILE A 16 7.00 3.63 4.81
C ILE A 16 6.08 3.53 6.03
N GLN A 17 5.00 2.78 5.92
CA GLN A 17 4.02 2.59 6.98
C GLN A 17 3.70 1.10 7.15
N TYR A 18 3.25 0.75 8.35
CA TYR A 18 2.73 -0.59 8.62
C TYR A 18 1.24 -0.61 8.33
N ALA A 19 0.77 -1.66 7.70
CA ALA A 19 -0.64 -1.79 7.38
C ALA A 19 -1.09 -3.25 7.36
N VAL A 20 -2.38 -3.44 7.57
CA VAL A 20 -3.04 -4.71 7.28
C VAL A 20 -3.63 -4.61 5.89
N VAL A 21 -3.17 -5.47 5.00
CA VAL A 21 -3.62 -5.51 3.61
C VAL A 21 -4.59 -6.68 3.46
N TYR A 22 -5.78 -6.39 2.97
CA TYR A 22 -6.73 -7.42 2.56
C TYR A 22 -6.35 -7.95 1.16
N VAL A 23 -6.02 -9.24 1.09
CA VAL A 23 -5.50 -9.90 -0.12
C VAL A 23 -6.39 -11.09 -0.45
N PRO A 24 -7.52 -10.88 -1.16
CA PRO A 24 -8.36 -11.98 -1.59
C PRO A 24 -7.64 -12.88 -2.60
N LYS A 25 -6.67 -12.33 -3.36
CA LYS A 25 -5.84 -13.02 -4.33
C LYS A 25 -4.41 -12.46 -4.30
N ARG A 26 -3.41 -13.28 -3.95
CA ARG A 26 -2.00 -12.91 -3.71
C ARG A 26 -1.21 -12.40 -4.92
N SER A 27 -1.87 -12.17 -6.06
CA SER A 27 -1.21 -11.81 -7.32
C SER A 27 -0.91 -10.31 -7.47
N ARG A 28 -1.48 -9.44 -6.62
CA ARG A 28 -1.33 -7.98 -6.72
C ARG A 28 -0.18 -7.50 -5.82
N LYS A 29 0.63 -6.56 -6.33
CA LYS A 29 1.68 -5.83 -5.58
C LYS A 29 1.30 -4.40 -5.22
N ARG A 30 0.08 -3.98 -5.61
CA ARG A 30 -0.49 -2.65 -5.41
C ARG A 30 -1.90 -2.82 -4.89
N PHE A 31 -2.26 -2.04 -3.89
CA PHE A 31 -3.54 -2.15 -3.20
C PHE A 31 -4.17 -0.76 -3.10
N ALA A 32 -5.47 -0.68 -3.35
CA ALA A 32 -6.20 0.57 -3.12
C ALA A 32 -6.23 0.88 -1.63
N ALA A 33 -6.28 2.16 -1.26
CA ALA A 33 -6.40 2.60 0.13
C ALA A 33 -7.55 1.91 0.88
N ASN A 34 -8.66 1.62 0.19
CA ASN A 34 -9.79 0.88 0.76
C ASN A 34 -9.45 -0.55 1.24
N CYS A 35 -8.39 -1.17 0.71
CA CYS A 35 -7.95 -2.52 1.10
C CYS A 35 -6.74 -2.48 2.05
N VAL A 36 -6.26 -1.30 2.42
CA VAL A 36 -5.04 -1.12 3.22
C VAL A 36 -5.40 -0.32 4.46
N GLU A 37 -5.35 -0.99 5.60
CA GLU A 37 -5.58 -0.35 6.88
C GLU A 37 -4.25 -0.01 7.53
N ILE A 38 -3.89 1.27 7.52
CA ILE A 38 -2.65 1.76 8.12
C ILE A 38 -2.72 1.60 9.64
N LYS A 39 -1.64 1.07 10.21
CA LYS A 39 -1.43 0.91 11.65
C LYS A 39 -0.20 1.71 12.06
N SER A 40 -0.17 2.13 13.32
CA SER A 40 0.95 2.88 13.87
C SER A 40 2.25 2.06 13.84
N ASP A 41 2.15 0.75 14.11
CA ASP A 41 3.30 -0.12 14.38
C ASP A 41 3.15 -1.50 13.74
N ALA A 42 4.30 -2.19 13.59
CA ALA A 42 4.37 -3.54 13.07
C ALA A 42 3.63 -4.55 13.97
N GLU A 43 3.65 -4.35 15.29
CA GLU A 43 2.93 -5.20 16.25
C GLU A 43 1.41 -5.08 16.08
N GLN A 44 0.89 -3.85 15.94
CA GLN A 44 -0.54 -3.65 15.67
C GLN A 44 -0.96 -4.23 14.32
N ALA A 45 -0.12 -4.11 13.30
CA ALA A 45 -0.38 -4.73 12.00
C ALA A 45 -0.42 -6.26 12.10
N GLN A 46 0.48 -6.88 12.87
CA GLN A 46 0.50 -8.33 13.08
C GLN A 46 -0.66 -8.80 13.96
N ALA A 47 -0.98 -8.08 15.04
CA ALA A 47 -2.11 -8.40 15.90
C ALA A 47 -3.46 -8.32 15.17
N ALA A 48 -3.58 -7.39 14.21
CA ALA A 48 -4.75 -7.27 13.33
C ALA A 48 -4.64 -8.11 12.04
N ALA A 49 -3.53 -8.82 11.82
CA ALA A 49 -3.41 -9.74 10.70
C ALA A 49 -4.26 -10.97 10.97
N ASP A 50 -5.05 -11.34 9.98
CA ASP A 50 -6.07 -12.36 10.13
C ASP A 50 -6.07 -13.21 8.86
N PRO A 51 -5.26 -14.30 8.82
CA PRO A 51 -5.10 -15.12 7.63
C PRO A 51 -6.41 -15.81 7.22
N SER A 52 -7.30 -16.09 8.18
CA SER A 52 -8.65 -16.61 7.96
C SER A 52 -9.51 -15.63 7.16
N ASN A 53 -9.39 -14.33 7.45
CA ASN A 53 -10.06 -13.25 6.73
C ASN A 53 -9.23 -12.72 5.54
N LYS A 54 -8.16 -13.40 5.15
CA LYS A 54 -7.26 -12.99 4.06
C LYS A 54 -6.64 -11.60 4.28
N LYS A 55 -6.47 -11.20 5.54
CA LYS A 55 -5.84 -9.97 5.97
C LYS A 55 -4.42 -10.30 6.43
N PHE A 56 -3.42 -9.65 5.85
CA PHE A 56 -2.03 -9.93 6.17
C PHE A 56 -1.32 -8.65 6.56
N ALA A 57 -0.51 -8.71 7.62
CA ALA A 57 0.37 -7.63 7.99
C ALA A 57 1.38 -7.40 6.88
N ALA A 58 1.56 -6.14 6.51
CA ALA A 58 2.49 -5.76 5.48
C ALA A 58 3.09 -4.39 5.78
N LYS A 59 4.28 -4.21 5.25
CA LYS A 59 4.92 -2.91 5.13
C LYS A 59 4.54 -2.35 3.76
N VAL A 60 3.90 -1.20 3.77
CA VAL A 60 3.43 -0.52 2.56
C VAL A 60 4.07 0.85 2.44
N VAL A 61 4.03 1.40 1.24
CA VAL A 61 4.53 2.74 0.95
C VAL A 61 3.45 3.52 0.19
N GLY A 62 3.12 4.71 0.70
CA GLY A 62 2.03 5.55 0.18
C GLY A 62 1.47 6.53 1.22
N PRO A 63 0.33 7.17 0.94
CA PRO A 63 -0.50 6.98 -0.27
C PRO A 63 0.10 7.66 -1.51
N SER A 64 0.13 6.95 -2.64
CA SER A 64 0.44 7.54 -3.95
C SER A 64 -0.84 7.68 -4.76
N LYS A 65 -0.99 8.80 -5.47
CA LYS A 65 -2.15 9.04 -6.34
C LYS A 65 -1.93 8.35 -7.69
N SER A 66 -2.85 7.47 -8.06
CA SER A 66 -2.90 6.89 -9.41
C SER A 66 -3.37 7.92 -10.42
N SER A 67 -3.08 7.74 -11.72
CA SER A 67 -3.55 8.62 -12.80
C SER A 67 -5.08 8.72 -12.89
N GLU A 68 -5.80 7.70 -12.38
CA GLU A 68 -7.26 7.69 -12.23
C GLU A 68 -7.77 8.39 -10.95
N GLY A 69 -6.90 9.06 -10.19
CA GLY A 69 -7.26 9.80 -8.97
C GLY A 69 -7.44 8.93 -7.72
N GLN A 70 -7.25 7.62 -7.83
CA GLN A 70 -7.35 6.69 -6.70
C GLN A 70 -6.07 6.69 -5.85
N LEU A 71 -6.23 6.61 -4.53
CA LEU A 71 -5.10 6.40 -3.62
C LEU A 71 -4.70 4.93 -3.60
N ILE A 72 -3.45 4.66 -3.92
CA ILE A 72 -2.86 3.33 -3.92
C ILE A 72 -1.65 3.27 -3.00
N TYR A 73 -1.45 2.09 -2.44
CA TYR A 73 -0.29 1.73 -1.64
C TYR A 73 0.48 0.63 -2.35
N TYR A 74 1.79 0.76 -2.36
CA TYR A 74 2.69 -0.27 -2.87
C TYR A 74 3.12 -1.16 -1.72
N LEU A 75 3.07 -2.47 -1.94
CA LEU A 75 3.60 -3.43 -1.00
C LEU A 75 5.13 -3.41 -1.06
N LEU A 76 5.78 -3.15 0.08
CA LEU A 76 7.23 -3.32 0.23
C LEU A 76 7.57 -4.75 0.62
N LYS A 77 7.00 -5.23 1.73
CA LYS A 77 7.20 -6.61 2.22
C LYS A 77 6.04 -7.04 3.11
N TRP A 78 5.81 -8.35 3.21
CA TRP A 78 4.94 -8.92 4.23
C TRP A 78 5.68 -8.93 5.58
N LEU A 79 4.90 -8.84 6.68
CA LEU A 79 5.40 -9.01 8.05
C LEU A 79 5.02 -10.40 8.57
#